data_AF-A0A7S3EGC4-F1
#
_entry.id   AF-A0A7S3EGC4-F1
#
_cell.length_a   1.000
_cell.length_b   1.000
_cell.length_c   1.000
_cell.angle_alpha   90.00
_cell.angle_beta   90.00
_cell.angle_gamma   90.00
#
_symmetry.space_group_name_H-M   'P 1'
#
loop_
_entity.id
_entity.type
_entity.pdbx_description
1 polymer ?
#
loop_
_entity_poly.entity_id
_entity_poly.type
_entity_poly.pdbx_seq_one_letter_code
_entity_poly.pdbx_strand_id
1 'polypeptide(L)'
;ACVTCSDICSYPGVVSAINNATKPVFIITTKQTRFAKALLDHAGLTDLPEENIFGLGSGSKVSVIKGLLARPEYKGATVHFVEDRLETLQGASLSLLGARVIYYLASWGYNTEAARQEADEDPQI
;
A
#
# COMPACT_ATOMS: atom_id res chain seq x y z
N ALA A 1 19.83 7.59 7.23
CA ALA A 1 19.26 8.38 8.34
C ALA A 1 18.99 9.78 7.82
N CYS A 2 17.78 10.30 7.95
CA CYS A 2 17.45 11.68 7.57
C CYS A 2 18.15 12.66 8.50
N VAL A 3 18.73 13.73 7.96
CA VAL A 3 19.58 14.67 8.70
C VAL A 3 18.91 16.05 8.84
N THR A 4 17.79 16.35 8.16
CA THR A 4 17.13 17.66 8.27
C THR A 4 15.60 17.63 8.31
N CYS A 5 15.02 18.66 8.93
CA CYS A 5 13.59 18.86 9.21
C CYS A 5 12.73 19.18 7.95
N SER A 6 13.32 19.07 6.75
CA SER A 6 12.70 19.40 5.47
C SER A 6 12.55 18.19 4.54
N ASP A 7 13.07 17.03 4.95
CA ASP A 7 13.11 15.83 4.12
C ASP A 7 11.85 14.97 4.36
N ILE A 8 11.15 14.58 3.28
CA ILE A 8 10.14 13.52 3.36
C ILE A 8 10.88 12.20 3.56
N CYS A 9 10.86 11.71 4.80
CA CYS A 9 11.53 10.48 5.19
C CYS A 9 10.55 9.31 5.19
N SER A 10 10.96 8.19 4.61
CA SER A 10 10.23 6.93 4.75
C SER A 10 10.47 6.32 6.13
N TYR A 11 9.50 5.55 6.62
CA TYR A 11 9.64 4.82 7.87
C TYR A 11 10.78 3.81 7.79
N PRO A 12 11.53 3.59 8.88
CA PRO A 12 12.65 2.66 8.90
C PRO A 12 12.27 1.27 8.37
N GLY A 13 13.09 0.74 7.46
CA GLY A 13 12.89 -0.60 6.89
C GLY A 13 11.93 -0.68 5.70
N VAL A 14 11.01 0.27 5.50
CA VAL A 14 10.00 0.19 4.41
C VAL A 14 10.65 0.14 3.02
N VAL A 15 11.58 1.06 2.74
CA VAL A 15 12.29 1.12 1.45
C VAL A 15 13.06 -0.17 1.19
N SER A 16 13.78 -0.66 2.20
CA SER A 16 14.54 -1.91 2.10
C SER A 16 13.61 -3.11 1.84
N ALA A 17 12.47 -3.19 2.55
CA ALA A 17 11.51 -4.26 2.35
C ALA A 17 10.92 -4.26 0.94
N ILE A 18 10.62 -3.08 0.37
CA ILE A 18 10.09 -2.95 -0.98
C ILE A 18 11.15 -3.32 -2.03
N ASN A 19 12.38 -2.80 -1.91
CA ASN A 19 13.46 -3.12 -2.85
C ASN A 19 13.86 -4.60 -2.83
N ASN A 20 13.71 -5.28 -1.69
CA ASN A 20 13.99 -6.71 -1.55
C ASN A 20 12.74 -7.60 -1.78
N ALA A 21 11.61 -7.03 -2.19
CA ALA A 21 10.40 -7.80 -2.45
C ALA A 21 10.62 -8.74 -3.64
N THR A 22 10.34 -10.03 -3.46
CA THR A 22 10.43 -11.04 -4.53
C THR A 22 9.14 -11.18 -5.34
N LYS A 23 8.10 -10.42 -4.97
CA LYS A 23 6.80 -10.37 -5.63
C LYS A 23 6.54 -8.95 -6.14
N PRO A 24 5.70 -8.77 -7.18
CA PRO A 24 5.37 -7.45 -7.67
C PRO A 24 4.80 -6.56 -6.57
N VAL A 25 5.32 -5.33 -6.49
CA VAL A 25 4.84 -4.29 -5.57
C VAL A 25 4.07 -3.25 -6.38
N PHE A 26 2.96 -2.78 -5.81
CA PHE A 26 2.13 -1.72 -6.36
C PHE A 26 1.92 -0.63 -5.32
N ILE A 27 1.88 0.62 -5.77
CA ILE A 27 1.58 1.77 -4.91
C ILE A 27 0.26 2.37 -5.37
N ILE A 28 -0.71 2.47 -4.47
CA ILE A 28 -2.02 3.07 -4.76
C ILE A 28 -2.19 4.32 -3.90
N THR A 29 -2.22 5.49 -4.53
CA THR A 29 -2.19 6.77 -3.82
C THR A 29 -3.11 7.81 -4.45
N THR A 30 -3.54 8.77 -3.64
CA THR A 30 -4.29 9.94 -4.11
C THR A 30 -3.38 11.07 -4.62
N LYS A 31 -2.06 10.91 -4.52
CA LYS A 31 -1.08 11.82 -5.14
C LYS A 31 -1.05 11.60 -6.66
N GLN A 32 -0.73 12.64 -7.43
CA GLN A 32 -0.48 12.44 -8.87
C GLN A 32 0.74 11.51 -9.06
N THR A 33 0.69 10.63 -10.05
CA THR A 33 1.72 9.60 -10.28
C THR A 33 3.13 10.18 -10.33
N ARG A 34 3.34 11.26 -11.09
CA ARG A 34 4.66 11.94 -11.18
C ARG A 34 5.22 12.40 -9.83
N PHE A 35 4.37 12.87 -8.91
CA PHE A 35 4.80 13.30 -7.59
C PHE A 35 5.06 12.10 -6.68
N ALA A 36 4.23 11.06 -6.76
CA ALA A 36 4.46 9.82 -6.05
C ALA A 36 5.80 9.19 -6.47
N LYS A 37 6.06 9.07 -7.78
CA LYS A 37 7.33 8.56 -8.32
C LYS A 37 8.53 9.35 -7.80
N ALA A 38 8.49 10.69 -7.89
CA ALA A 38 9.58 11.54 -7.40
C ALA A 38 9.86 11.34 -5.90
N LEU A 39 8.82 11.17 -5.07
CA LEU A 39 8.98 10.91 -3.64
C LEU A 39 9.58 9.53 -3.37
N LEU A 40 9.14 8.50 -4.11
CA LEU A 40 9.65 7.13 -3.95
C LEU A 40 11.11 7.04 -4.41
N ASP A 41 11.47 7.71 -5.51
CA ASP A 41 12.85 7.79 -6.01
C ASP A 41 13.76 8.49 -5.01
N HIS A 42 13.31 9.63 -4.47
CA HIS A 42 14.04 10.34 -3.44
C HIS A 42 14.23 9.51 -2.16
N ALA A 43 13.25 8.67 -1.82
CA ALA A 43 13.34 7.74 -0.71
C ALA A 43 14.27 6.54 -0.98
N GLY A 44 14.74 6.35 -2.22
CA GLY A 44 15.63 5.27 -2.61
C GLY A 44 14.93 4.01 -3.13
N LEU A 45 13.67 4.10 -3.58
CA LEU A 45 13.04 3.03 -4.34
C LEU A 45 13.43 3.17 -5.81
N THR A 46 14.33 2.32 -6.31
CA THR A 46 14.89 2.46 -7.66
C THR A 46 14.19 1.57 -8.69
N ASP A 47 13.62 0.44 -8.26
CA ASP A 47 13.23 -0.65 -9.16
C ASP A 47 11.70 -0.79 -9.31
N LEU A 48 10.92 0.17 -8.80
CA LEU A 48 9.47 0.16 -8.92
C LEU A 48 9.04 0.75 -10.29
N PRO A 49 8.42 -0.04 -11.19
CA PRO A 49 7.96 0.45 -12.48
C PRO A 49 6.85 1.50 -12.33
N GLU A 50 6.81 2.51 -13.22
CA GLU A 50 5.82 3.59 -13.14
C GLU A 50 4.39 3.07 -13.33
N GLU A 51 4.21 2.04 -14.17
CA GLU A 51 2.94 1.34 -14.38
C GLU A 51 2.38 0.64 -13.12
N ASN A 52 3.21 0.46 -12.09
CA ASN A 52 2.79 -0.07 -10.80
C ASN A 52 2.39 1.02 -9.80
N ILE A 53 2.45 2.30 -10.20
CA ILE A 53 2.08 3.45 -9.37
C ILE A 53 0.71 4.00 -9.83
N PHE A 54 -0.33 3.58 -9.13
CA PHE A 54 -1.70 4.06 -9.33
C PHE A 54 -1.93 5.35 -8.54
N GLY A 55 -1.65 6.48 -9.18
CA GLY A 55 -1.91 7.81 -8.64
C GLY A 55 -3.35 8.30 -8.83
N LEU A 56 -3.56 9.59 -8.54
CA LEU A 56 -4.82 10.30 -8.75
C LEU A 56 -5.37 10.05 -10.17
N GLY A 57 -6.63 9.64 -10.27
CA GLY A 57 -7.31 9.34 -11.54
C GLY A 57 -7.28 7.86 -11.94
N SER A 58 -6.53 7.01 -11.23
CA SER A 58 -6.45 5.56 -11.53
C SER A 58 -7.66 4.74 -11.03
N GLY A 59 -8.63 5.38 -10.38
CA GLY A 59 -9.77 4.73 -9.72
C GLY A 59 -9.58 4.62 -8.20
N SER A 60 -10.52 3.93 -7.53
CA SER A 60 -10.43 3.68 -6.09
C SER A 60 -9.43 2.55 -5.79
N LYS A 61 -8.94 2.48 -4.55
CA LYS A 61 -8.08 1.37 -4.12
C LYS A 61 -8.71 0.00 -4.38
N VAL A 62 -10.00 -0.12 -4.09
CA VAL A 62 -10.79 -1.33 -4.36
C VAL A 62 -10.83 -1.65 -5.86
N SER A 63 -11.09 -0.66 -6.74
CA SER A 63 -11.16 -0.93 -8.18
C SER A 63 -9.79 -1.32 -8.75
N VAL A 64 -8.72 -0.70 -8.26
CA VAL A 64 -7.35 -1.06 -8.64
C VAL A 64 -7.03 -2.50 -8.21
N ILE A 65 -7.32 -2.88 -6.96
CA ILE A 65 -7.11 -4.25 -6.46
C ILE A 65 -7.92 -5.26 -7.27
N LYS A 66 -9.20 -4.97 -7.58
CA LYS A 66 -10.02 -5.83 -8.46
C LYS A 66 -9.39 -5.96 -9.86
N GLY A 67 -8.90 -4.86 -10.42
CA GLY A 67 -8.20 -4.85 -11.70
C GLY A 67 -6.93 -5.71 -11.69
N LEU A 68 -6.14 -5.66 -10.61
CA LEU A 68 -4.96 -6.50 -10.42
C LEU A 68 -5.33 -7.99 -10.32
N LEU A 69 -6.32 -8.34 -9.48
CA LEU A 69 -6.78 -9.73 -9.32
C LEU A 69 -7.38 -10.32 -10.61
N ALA A 70 -7.90 -9.48 -11.50
CA ALA A 70 -8.46 -9.91 -12.77
C ALA A 70 -7.40 -10.18 -13.85
N ARG A 71 -6.13 -9.79 -13.64
CA ARG A 71 -5.10 -9.99 -14.65
C ARG A 71 -4.69 -11.46 -14.77
N PRO A 72 -4.57 -12.04 -15.98
CA PRO A 72 -4.22 -13.44 -16.16
C PRO A 72 -2.91 -13.86 -15.50
N GLU A 73 -1.90 -12.99 -15.50
CA GLU A 73 -0.60 -13.22 -14.86
C GLU A 73 -0.67 -13.32 -13.32
N TYR A 74 -1.75 -12.83 -12.72
CA TYR A 74 -2.01 -12.90 -11.28
C TYR A 74 -3.13 -13.88 -10.92
N LYS A 75 -3.52 -14.76 -11.87
CA LYS A 75 -4.57 -15.74 -11.63
C LYS A 75 -4.23 -16.64 -10.44
N GLY A 76 -5.10 -16.58 -9.43
CA GLY A 76 -4.94 -17.36 -8.20
C GLY A 76 -3.93 -16.79 -7.21
N ALA A 77 -3.29 -15.66 -7.50
CA ALA A 77 -2.46 -14.95 -6.53
C ALA A 77 -3.30 -14.39 -5.37
N THR A 78 -2.62 -14.10 -4.27
CA THR A 78 -3.17 -13.37 -3.13
C THR A 78 -2.55 -11.99 -3.11
N VAL A 79 -3.38 -10.96 -2.97
CA VAL A 79 -2.93 -9.58 -2.76
C VAL A 79 -2.70 -9.38 -1.26
N HIS A 80 -1.53 -8.87 -0.89
CA HIS A 80 -1.25 -8.38 0.46
C HIS A 80 -1.45 -6.87 0.44
N PHE A 81 -2.54 -6.37 1.04
CA PHE A 81 -2.90 -4.96 1.03
C PHE A 81 -2.52 -4.31 2.36
N VAL A 82 -1.52 -3.42 2.32
CA VAL A 82 -0.98 -2.72 3.48
C VAL A 82 -1.43 -1.26 3.43
N GLU A 83 -2.03 -0.76 4.51
CA GLU A 83 -2.57 0.60 4.62
C GLU A 83 -2.49 1.09 6.06
N ASP A 84 -2.32 2.40 6.28
CA ASP A 84 -2.16 2.95 7.63
C ASP A 84 -3.45 3.47 8.26
N ARG A 85 -4.53 3.53 7.48
CA ARG A 85 -5.88 3.93 7.91
C ARG A 85 -6.79 2.72 8.06
N LEU A 86 -7.17 2.41 9.30
CA LEU A 86 -8.07 1.29 9.61
C LEU A 86 -9.40 1.34 8.83
N GLU A 87 -10.07 2.50 8.81
CA GLU A 87 -11.34 2.65 8.07
C GLU A 87 -11.22 2.30 6.58
N THR A 88 -10.05 2.58 5.98
CA THR A 88 -9.79 2.24 4.57
C THR A 88 -9.62 0.73 4.40
N LEU A 89 -8.97 0.06 5.35
CA LEU A 89 -8.84 -1.39 5.36
C LEU A 89 -10.19 -2.07 5.54
N GLN A 90 -10.98 -1.68 6.54
CA GLN A 90 -12.32 -2.22 6.79
C GLN A 90 -13.26 -1.99 5.61
N GLY A 91 -13.25 -0.79 5.02
CA GLY A 91 -14.04 -0.51 3.82
C GLY A 91 -13.62 -1.37 2.62
N ALA A 92 -12.32 -1.60 2.46
CA ALA A 92 -11.79 -2.48 1.41
C ALA A 92 -12.15 -3.94 1.66
N SER A 93 -12.02 -4.44 2.89
CA SER A 93 -12.30 -5.83 3.26
C SER A 93 -13.75 -6.21 2.99
N LEU A 94 -14.69 -5.33 3.34
CA LEU A 94 -16.11 -5.48 3.02
C LEU A 94 -16.37 -5.45 1.50
N SER A 95 -15.73 -4.53 0.78
CA SER A 95 -15.94 -4.35 -0.67
C SER A 95 -15.31 -5.45 -1.55
N LEU A 96 -14.38 -6.21 -0.96
CA LEU A 96 -13.60 -7.28 -1.57
C LEU A 96 -13.87 -8.63 -0.90
N LEU A 97 -15.00 -8.79 -0.21
CA LEU A 97 -15.39 -10.06 0.39
C LEU A 97 -15.34 -11.20 -0.63
N GLY A 98 -14.68 -12.31 -0.25
CA GLY A 98 -14.46 -13.48 -1.09
C GLY A 98 -13.30 -13.35 -2.09
N ALA A 99 -12.68 -12.18 -2.21
CA ALA A 99 -11.44 -12.02 -2.98
C ALA A 99 -10.23 -12.55 -2.21
N ARG A 100 -9.16 -12.92 -2.94
CA ARG A 100 -7.88 -13.35 -2.35
C ARG A 100 -7.06 -12.14 -1.93
N VAL A 101 -7.46 -11.50 -0.83
CA VAL A 101 -6.77 -10.35 -0.25
C VAL A 101 -6.54 -10.59 1.23
N ILE A 102 -5.31 -10.34 1.69
CA ILE A 102 -4.97 -10.28 3.11
C ILE A 102 -4.66 -8.82 3.42
N TYR A 103 -5.24 -8.33 4.50
CA TYR A 103 -5.17 -6.94 4.93
C TYR A 103 -4.12 -6.81 6.03
N TYR A 104 -3.46 -5.65 6.10
CA TYR A 104 -2.46 -5.37 7.13
C TYR A 104 -2.53 -3.88 7.50
N LEU A 105 -2.75 -3.60 8.78
CA LEU A 105 -2.58 -2.25 9.32
C LEU A 105 -1.08 -1.93 9.48
N ALA A 106 -0.61 -0.89 8.78
CA ALA A 106 0.72 -0.35 9.00
C ALA A 106 0.76 0.43 10.32
N SER A 107 1.24 -0.20 11.39
CA SER A 107 1.27 0.37 12.75
C SER A 107 2.13 1.63 12.91
N TRP A 108 2.99 1.92 11.93
CA TRP A 108 3.90 3.07 11.95
C TRP A 108 3.32 4.35 11.32
N GLY A 109 2.15 4.29 10.66
CA GLY A 109 1.57 5.44 9.96
C GLY A 109 0.69 6.36 10.82
N TYR A 110 -0.30 6.99 10.19
CA TYR A 110 -1.19 7.99 10.82
C TYR A 110 -2.35 7.40 11.65
N ASN A 111 -2.18 6.22 12.25
CA ASN A 111 -3.20 5.59 13.12
C ASN A 111 -2.98 5.89 14.61
N THR A 112 -4.06 5.74 15.37
CA THR A 112 -4.08 5.86 16.82
C THR A 112 -3.84 4.50 17.49
N GLU A 113 -3.51 4.51 18.77
CA GLU A 113 -3.43 3.27 19.57
C GLU A 113 -4.77 2.52 19.58
N ALA A 114 -5.88 3.24 19.70
CA ALA A 114 -7.21 2.65 19.62
C ALA A 114 -7.45 1.95 18.26
N ALA A 115 -7.03 2.54 17.15
CA ALA A 115 -7.15 1.91 15.83
C ALA A 115 -6.26 0.66 15.70
N ARG A 116 -5.11 0.60 16.37
CA ARG A 116 -4.28 -0.62 16.39
C ARG A 116 -4.94 -1.73 17.20
N GLN A 117 -5.48 -1.41 18.38
CA GLN A 117 -6.21 -2.37 19.20
C GLN A 117 -7.45 -2.90 18.49
N GLU A 118 -8.20 -2.02 17.82
CA GLU A 118 -9.35 -2.41 17.01
C GLU A 118 -8.94 -3.33 15.84
N ALA A 119 -7.83 -3.07 15.17
CA ALA A 119 -7.30 -3.96 14.14
C ALA A 119 -6.90 -5.34 14.69
N ASP A 120 -6.26 -5.39 15.86
CA ASP A 120 -5.85 -6.66 16.49
C ASP A 120 -7.07 -7.55 16.88
N GLU A 121 -8.24 -6.93 17.07
CA GLU A 121 -9.50 -7.62 17.38
C GLU A 121 -10.35 -7.94 16.12
N ASP A 122 -10.04 -7.37 14.96
CA ASP A 122 -10.77 -7.58 13.71
C ASP A 122 -10.25 -8.82 12.96
N PRO A 123 -11.04 -9.89 12.80
CA PRO A 123 -10.59 -11.13 12.16
C PRO A 123 -10.27 -10.99 10.66
N GLN A 124 -10.60 -9.85 10.03
CA GLN A 124 -10.29 -9.59 8.63
C GLN A 124 -8.96 -8.84 8.42
N ILE A 125 -8.43 -8.18 9.46
CA ILE A 125 -7.30 -7.23 9.38
C ILE A 125 -6.04 -7.79 10.05
#